data_AF-A0A534W404-F1
#
_entry.id   AF-A0A534W404-F1
#
_cell.length_a   1.000
_cell.length_b   1.000
_cell.length_c   1.000
_cell.angle_alpha   90.00
_cell.angle_beta   90.00
_cell.angle_gamma   90.00
#
_symmetry.space_group_name_H-M   'P 1'
#
loop_
_entity.id
_entity.type
_entity.pdbx_description
1 polymer ?
#
loop_
_entity_poly.entity_id
_entity_poly.type
_entity_poly.pdbx_seq_one_letter_code
_entity_poly.pdbx_strand_id
1 'polypeptide(L)' 'MAALGCGPALPDPDAPGAAVFRARCAGCHRLYAPGSMTFPMWQVQIERMHGLFAQRGLPWLSAHEERELLDYLAAHAGTS' A
#
# COMPACT_ATOMS: atom_id res chain seq x y z
N MET A 1 11.00 -10.99 22.89
CA MET A 1 9.54 -10.85 22.74
C MET A 1 9.26 -9.60 21.94
N ALA A 2 8.97 -9.73 20.65
CA ALA A 2 8.61 -8.60 19.79
C ALA A 2 7.13 -8.29 20.01
N ALA A 3 6.83 -7.06 20.43
CA ALA A 3 5.48 -6.55 20.48
C ALA A 3 4.96 -6.40 19.03
N LEU A 4 4.01 -7.24 18.64
CA LEU A 4 3.23 -7.07 17.43
C LEU A 4 2.31 -5.87 17.65
N GLY A 5 2.73 -4.71 17.13
CA GLY A 5 1.92 -3.50 17.17
C GLY A 5 0.60 -3.74 16.43
N CYS A 6 -0.51 -3.59 17.14
CA CYS A 6 -1.86 -3.64 16.58
C CYS A 6 -2.09 -2.46 15.62
N GLY A 7 -1.61 -2.57 14.39
CA GLY A 7 -2.27 -1.98 13.23
C GLY A 7 -3.48 -2.84 12.84
N PRO A 8 -4.45 -2.33 12.07
CA PRO A 8 -5.44 -3.20 11.46
C PRO A 8 -4.68 -4.27 10.66
N ALA A 9 -4.98 -5.54 10.95
CA ALA A 9 -4.37 -6.64 10.21
C ALA A 9 -4.71 -6.42 8.72
N LEU A 10 -3.68 -6.37 7.88
CA LEU A 10 -3.88 -6.35 6.45
C LEU A 10 -4.63 -7.63 6.04
N PRO A 11 -5.66 -7.55 5.19
CA PRO A 11 -6.23 -8.75 4.59
C PRO A 11 -5.14 -9.48 3.81
N ASP A 12 -5.18 -10.81 3.82
CA ASP A 12 -4.17 -11.65 3.14
C ASP A 12 -2.71 -11.18 3.37
N PRO A 13 -2.22 -11.20 4.63
CA PRO A 13 -0.95 -10.57 4.99
C PRO A 13 0.28 -11.23 4.33
N ASP A 14 0.13 -12.45 3.83
CA ASP A 14 1.18 -13.21 3.16
C ASP A 14 1.19 -13.01 1.64
N ALA A 15 0.22 -12.29 1.08
CA ALA A 15 0.20 -11.92 -0.34
C ALA A 15 1.44 -11.07 -0.70
N PRO A 16 2.02 -11.24 -1.91
CA PRO A 16 3.16 -10.43 -2.34
C PRO A 16 2.89 -8.92 -2.26
N GLY A 17 1.70 -8.47 -2.70
CA GLY A 17 1.32 -7.06 -2.60
C GLY A 17 1.14 -6.55 -1.17
N ALA A 18 0.73 -7.39 -0.22
CA ALA A 18 0.69 -7.03 1.20
C ALA A 18 2.09 -6.77 1.75
N ALA A 19 3.08 -7.58 1.33
CA ALA A 19 4.48 -7.39 1.70
C ALA A 19 5.02 -6.05 1.15
N VAL A 20 4.75 -5.74 -0.13
CA VAL A 20 5.10 -4.44 -0.73
C VAL A 20 4.44 -3.30 0.04
N PHE A 21 3.13 -3.40 0.31
CA PHE A 21 2.38 -2.35 0.98
C PHE A 21 2.95 -2.02 2.37
N ARG A 22 3.29 -3.04 3.17
CA ARG A 22 3.94 -2.84 4.47
C ARG A 22 5.34 -2.26 4.35
N ALA A 23 6.18 -2.83 3.49
CA ALA A 23 7.57 -2.44 3.41
C ALA A 23 7.77 -1.03 2.85
N ARG A 24 6.88 -0.59 1.95
CA ARG A 24 7.09 0.62 1.15
C ARG A 24 6.18 1.78 1.58
N CYS A 25 4.98 1.52 2.08
CA CYS A 25 3.99 2.57 2.37
C CYS A 25 3.85 2.91 3.86
N ALA A 26 4.43 2.12 4.77
CA ALA A 26 4.34 2.36 6.22
C ALA A 26 5.43 3.31 6.78
N GLY A 27 6.35 3.79 5.93
CA GLY A 27 7.51 4.58 6.36
C GLY A 27 7.20 6.04 6.71
N CYS A 28 6.15 6.62 6.12
CA CYS A 28 5.80 8.03 6.31
C CYS A 28 4.56 8.24 7.20
N HIS A 29 3.65 7.26 7.22
CA HIS A 29 2.43 7.27 8.02
C HIS A 29 1.95 5.83 8.22
N ARG A 30 0.94 5.64 9.07
CA ARG A 30 0.28 4.34 9.21
C ARG A 30 -0.42 3.95 7.89
N LEU A 31 -0.42 2.66 7.57
CA LEU A 31 -1.17 2.15 6.43
C LEU A 31 -2.67 2.41 6.59
N TYR A 32 -3.27 2.90 5.50
CA TYR A 32 -4.72 2.90 5.37
C TYR A 32 -5.18 1.48 5.04
N ALA A 33 -6.32 1.06 5.60
CA ALA A 33 -6.87 -0.26 5.32
C ALA A 33 -7.26 -0.33 3.82
N PRO A 34 -6.92 -1.39 3.08
CA PRO A 34 -7.26 -1.50 1.65
C PRO A 34 -8.74 -1.24 1.35
N GLY A 35 -9.64 -1.70 2.23
CA GLY A 35 -11.08 -1.50 2.10
C GLY A 35 -11.59 -0.07 2.36
N SER A 36 -10.74 0.89 2.75
CA SER A 36 -11.18 2.26 3.06
C SER A 36 -11.45 3.12 1.82
N MET A 37 -11.05 2.67 0.63
CA MET A 37 -11.21 3.37 -0.64
C MET A 37 -11.52 2.37 -1.75
N THR A 38 -12.19 2.81 -2.81
CA THR A 38 -12.37 2.02 -4.03
C THR A 38 -11.06 1.92 -4.80
N PHE A 39 -10.94 0.94 -5.70
CA PHE A 39 -9.71 0.78 -6.49
C PHE A 39 -9.37 2.02 -7.34
N PRO A 40 -10.32 2.69 -8.03
CA PRO A 40 -10.01 3.94 -8.73
C PRO A 40 -9.49 5.04 -7.80
N MET A 41 -10.01 5.15 -6.58
CA MET A 41 -9.49 6.10 -5.59
C MET A 41 -8.07 5.74 -5.17
N TRP A 42 -7.77 4.44 -5.00
CA TRP A 42 -6.41 3.97 -4.72
C TRP A 42 -5.44 4.33 -5.83
N GLN A 43 -5.80 4.15 -7.11
CA GLN A 43 -4.95 4.54 -8.23
C GLN A 43 -4.55 6.02 -8.16
N VAL A 44 -5.52 6.91 -7.86
CA VAL A 44 -5.24 8.34 -7.65
C VAL A 44 -4.28 8.58 -6.48
N GLN A 45 -4.43 7.84 -5.37
CA GLN A 45 -3.53 7.98 -4.23
C GLN A 45 -2.13 7.44 -4.50
N ILE A 46 -1.99 6.34 -5.24
CA ILE A 46 -0.69 5.77 -5.61
C ILE A 46 0.08 6.75 -6.51
N GLU A 47 -0.58 7.33 -7.52
CA GLU A 47 0.02 8.39 -8.35
C GLU A 47 0.44 9.60 -7.52
N ARG A 48 -0.41 10.02 -6.57
CA ARG A 48 -0.07 11.09 -5.64
C ARG A 48 1.16 10.73 -4.79
N MET A 49 1.26 9.51 -4.30
CA MET A 49 2.41 9.05 -3.51
C MET A 49 3.68 9.00 -4.35
N HIS A 50 3.59 8.58 -5.61
CA HIS A 50 4.72 8.59 -6.54
C HIS A 50 5.30 10.00 -6.67
N GLY A 51 4.45 11.01 -6.88
CA GLY A 51 4.87 12.41 -6.88
C GLY A 51 5.50 12.87 -5.56
N LEU A 52 4.97 12.45 -4.41
CA LEU A 52 5.51 12.81 -3.10
C LEU A 52 6.83 12.12 -2.75
N PHE A 53 7.07 10.93 -3.28
CA PHE A 53 8.36 10.24 -3.18
C PHE A 53 9.41 10.97 -4.01
N ALA A 54 9.08 11.33 -5.25
CA ALA A 54 9.97 12.10 -6.12
C ALA A 54 10.35 13.45 -5.47
N GLN A 55 9.38 14.19 -4.91
CA GLN A 55 9.64 15.45 -4.20
C GLN A 55 10.57 15.29 -2.99
N ARG A 56 10.60 14.11 -2.37
CA ARG A 56 11.48 13.78 -1.23
C ARG A 56 12.81 13.16 -1.65
N GLY A 57 13.04 12.95 -2.96
CA GLY A 57 14.22 12.25 -3.47
C GLY A 57 14.26 10.77 -3.07
N LEU A 58 13.10 10.16 -2.79
CA LEU A 58 13.01 8.75 -2.42
C LEU A 58 12.80 7.89 -3.66
N PRO A 59 13.45 6.72 -3.77
CA PRO A 59 13.22 5.80 -4.87
C PRO A 59 11.79 5.24 -4.79
N TRP A 60 11.13 5.20 -5.95
CA TRP A 60 9.82 4.58 -6.09
C TRP A 60 9.91 3.05 -6.04
N LEU A 61 8.79 2.39 -6.34
CA LEU A 61 8.70 0.94 -6.53
C LEU A 61 9.30 0.54 -7.88
N SER A 62 9.80 -0.69 -7.96
CA SER A 62 10.01 -1.33 -9.25
C SER A 62 8.66 -1.62 -9.92
N ALA A 63 8.68 -1.80 -11.25
CA ALA A 63 7.47 -2.11 -12.00
C ALA A 63 6.77 -3.40 -11.53
N HIS A 64 7.52 -4.37 -11.00
CA HIS A 64 6.94 -5.59 -10.43
C HIS A 64 6.27 -5.32 -9.09
N GLU A 65 6.93 -4.62 -8.17
CA GLU A 65 6.35 -4.26 -6.87
C GLU A 65 5.09 -3.40 -7.03
N GLU A 66 5.09 -2.47 -7.97
CA GLU A 66 3.92 -1.62 -8.24
C GLU A 66 2.73 -2.44 -8.74
N ARG A 67 2.95 -3.42 -9.63
CA ARG A 67 1.89 -4.34 -10.06
C ARG A 67 1.35 -5.16 -8.89
N GLU A 68 2.21 -5.79 -8.10
CA GLU A 68 1.79 -6.58 -6.94
C GLU A 68 0.99 -5.74 -5.93
N LEU A 69 1.41 -4.49 -5.70
CA LEU A 69 0.68 -3.55 -4.83
C LEU A 69 -0.70 -3.22 -5.40
N LEU A 70 -0.79 -2.90 -6.70
CA LEU A 70 -2.06 -2.56 -7.34
C LEU A 70 -3.01 -3.75 -7.38
N ASP A 71 -2.52 -4.95 -7.70
CA ASP A 71 -3.33 -6.18 -7.72
C ASP A 71 -3.89 -6.48 -6.32
N TYR A 72 -3.06 -6.33 -5.29
CA TYR A 72 -3.49 -6.48 -3.90
C TYR A 72 -4.52 -5.42 -3.47
N LEU A 73 -4.30 -4.14 -3.83
CA LEU A 73 -5.29 -3.10 -3.55
C LEU A 73 -6.60 -3.34 -4.31
N ALA A 74 -6.56 -3.83 -5.55
CA ALA A 74 -7.76 -4.17 -6.32
C ALA A 74 -8.55 -5.30 -5.66
N ALA A 75 -7.87 -6.36 -5.20
CA ALA A 75 -8.49 -7.51 -4.56
C ALA A 75 -9.16 -7.18 -3.20
N HIS A 76 -8.69 -6.12 -2.52
CA HIS A 76 -9.14 -5.78 -1.17
C HIS A 76 -9.73 -4.37 -1.03
N ALA A 77 -9.96 -3.67 -2.14
CA ALA A 77 -10.59 -2.35 -2.15
C ALA A 77 -12.06 -2.41 -1.70
N GLY A 78 -12.56 -1.27 -1.24
CA GLY A 78 -13.99 -1.07 -1.01
C GLY A 78 -14.78 -1.09 -2.32
N THR A 79 -16.08 -1.36 -2.23
CA THR A 79 -16.97 -1.59 -3.37
C THR A 79 -18.00 -0.49 -3.63
N SER A 80 -17.92 0.66 -2.95
CA SER A 80 -18.97 1.72 -2.99
C SER A 80 -18.48 3.05 -3.52
#